data_AF-A0A0M3ICI6-F1
#
_entry.id   AF-A0A0M3ICI6-F1
#
_cell.length_a   1.000
_cell.length_b   1.000
_cell.length_c   1.000
_cell.angle_alpha   90.00
_cell.angle_beta   90.00
_cell.angle_gamma   90.00
#
_symmetry.space_group_name_H-M   'P 1'
#
loop_
_entity.id
_entity.type
_entity.pdbx_description
1 polymer ?
#
loop_
_entity_poly.entity_id
_entity_poly.type
_entity_poly.pdbx_seq_one_letter_code
_entity_poly.pdbx_strand_id
1 'polypeptide(L)'
;MELLPGELADAYWKSRPVKSRIGSKISAQSSVIPSRQFLIDKRNELVRLAEEKGDDAITRPDCWGGYRLRPDYFEFWQGQSDRIHDRIVFEKSGNEWIIKRLSP
;
A
#
# COMPACT_ATOMS: atom_id res chain seq x y z
N MET A 1 -1.39 -1.87 -13.17
CA MET A 1 -1.32 -1.03 -11.94
C MET A 1 -0.70 0.30 -12.33
N GLU A 2 -1.24 1.40 -11.81
CA GLU A 2 -0.85 2.76 -12.16
C GLU A 2 -0.21 3.43 -10.94
N LEU A 3 0.96 4.05 -11.10
CA LEU A 3 1.59 4.83 -10.03
C LEU A 3 0.74 6.08 -9.76
N LEU A 4 0.47 6.38 -8.49
CA LEU A 4 -0.25 7.58 -8.12
C LEU A 4 0.64 8.84 -8.22
N PRO A 5 0.06 10.01 -8.53
CA PRO A 5 0.76 11.28 -8.43
C PRO A 5 1.42 11.51 -7.08
N GLY A 6 2.59 12.14 -7.07
CA GLY A 6 3.38 12.42 -5.87
C GLY A 6 2.58 13.17 -4.79
N GLU A 7 1.76 14.14 -5.20
CA GLU A 7 0.93 14.94 -4.28
C GLU A 7 -0.05 14.08 -3.46
N LEU A 8 -0.66 13.05 -4.07
CA LEU A 8 -1.53 12.12 -3.35
C LEU A 8 -0.73 11.26 -2.36
N ALA A 9 0.46 10.83 -2.75
CA ALA A 9 1.36 10.11 -1.87
C ALA A 9 1.87 11.01 -0.72
N ASP A 10 2.12 12.29 -0.96
CA ASP A 10 2.53 13.27 0.06
C ASP A 10 1.41 13.53 1.06
N ALA A 11 0.17 13.72 0.59
CA ALA A 11 -0.99 13.89 1.45
C ALA A 11 -1.20 12.65 2.34
N TYR A 12 -1.17 11.46 1.76
CA TYR A 12 -1.30 10.21 2.50
C TYR A 12 -0.11 9.95 3.43
N TRP A 13 1.11 10.34 3.03
CA TRP A 13 2.29 10.24 3.89
C TRP A 13 2.12 11.07 5.15
N LYS A 14 1.71 12.35 5.02
CA LYS A 14 1.52 13.27 6.14
C LYS A 14 0.41 12.83 7.09
N SER A 15 -0.61 12.13 6.62
CA SER A 15 -1.68 11.61 7.48
C SER A 15 -1.26 10.39 8.33
N ARG A 16 -0.10 9.78 8.06
CA ARG A 16 0.38 8.61 8.81
C ARG A 16 1.00 9.03 10.16
N PRO A 17 0.83 8.22 11.22
CA PRO A 17 1.56 8.42 12.47
C PRO A 17 3.06 8.56 12.24
N VAL A 18 3.74 9.47 12.95
CA VAL A 18 5.18 9.72 12.77
C VAL A 18 6.03 8.44 12.91
N LYS A 19 5.67 7.54 13.83
CA LYS A 19 6.35 6.24 13.99
C LYS A 19 6.28 5.40 12.70
N SER A 20 5.16 5.44 11.98
CA SER A 20 4.98 4.75 10.71
C SER A 20 5.77 5.41 9.57
N ARG A 21 5.86 6.74 9.56
CA ARG A 21 6.71 7.49 8.63
C ARG A 21 8.19 7.16 8.84
N ILE A 22 8.66 7.17 10.09
CA ILE A 22 10.02 6.78 10.47
C ILE A 22 10.31 5.34 10.03
N GLY A 23 9.42 4.39 10.35
CA GLY A 23 9.58 2.98 9.96
C GLY A 23 9.71 2.79 8.44
N SER A 24 8.90 3.51 7.65
CA SER A 24 9.03 3.50 6.19
C SER A 24 10.32 4.17 5.70
N LYS A 25 10.81 5.22 6.37
CA LYS A 25 12.01 5.95 5.94
C LYS A 25 13.32 5.21 6.22
N ILE A 26 13.41 4.44 7.30
CA ILE A 26 14.61 3.65 7.62
C ILE A 26 14.75 2.37 6.79
N SER A 27 13.65 1.93 6.17
CA SER A 27 13.56 0.64 5.49
C SER A 27 13.64 0.81 3.98
N ALA A 28 14.80 0.51 3.40
CA ALA A 28 14.90 0.18 1.98
C ALA A 28 14.28 -1.22 1.79
N GLN A 29 12.94 -1.26 1.67
CA GLN A 29 12.16 -2.48 1.74
C GLN A 29 12.74 -3.58 0.84
N SER A 30 12.88 -4.79 1.40
CA SER A 30 13.41 -5.99 0.73
C SER A 30 14.91 -5.97 0.37
N SER A 31 15.66 -4.94 0.77
CA SER A 31 17.12 -4.90 0.58
C SER A 31 17.86 -5.65 1.71
N VAL A 32 19.02 -6.23 1.39
CA VAL A 32 19.92 -6.84 2.39
C VAL A 32 20.48 -5.74 3.31
N ILE A 33 20.49 -6.00 4.61
CA ILE A 33 21.02 -5.09 5.64
C ILE A 33 22.02 -5.83 6.54
N PRO A 34 22.98 -5.12 7.15
CA PRO A 34 24.05 -5.76 7.92
C PRO A 34 23.56 -6.38 9.24
N SER A 35 22.54 -5.80 9.88
CA SER A 35 22.01 -6.29 11.15
C SER A 35 20.69 -5.61 11.55
N ARG A 36 20.05 -6.12 12.60
CA ARG A 36 18.93 -5.43 13.26
C ARG A 36 19.36 -4.09 13.89
N GLN A 37 20.57 -4.03 14.44
CA GLN A 37 21.07 -2.84 15.14
C GLN A 37 21.14 -1.63 14.20
N PHE A 38 21.53 -1.86 12.94
CA PHE A 38 21.53 -0.82 11.90
C PHE A 38 20.17 -0.12 11.75
N LEU A 39 19.06 -0.85 11.82
CA LEU A 39 17.71 -0.25 11.77
C LEU A 39 17.36 0.48 13.06
N ILE A 40 17.81 -0.02 14.21
CA ILE A 40 17.58 0.62 15.52
C ILE A 40 18.28 1.98 15.57
N ASP A 41 19.53 2.05 15.11
CA ASP A 41 20.32 3.27 15.13
C ASP A 41 19.69 4.35 14.23
N LYS A 42 19.35 3.98 12.98
CA LYS A 42 18.63 4.87 12.05
C LYS A 42 17.28 5.34 12.59
N ARG A 43 16.54 4.46 13.27
CA ARG A 43 15.26 4.83 13.89
C ARG A 43 15.48 5.89 14.96
N ASN A 44 16.46 5.69 15.83
CA ASN A 44 16.76 6.60 16.94
C ASN A 44 17.20 7.98 16.41
N GLU A 45 17.97 8.02 15.32
CA GLU A 45 18.33 9.26 14.62
C GLU A 45 17.08 10.02 14.14
N LEU A 46 16.17 9.33 13.44
CA LEU A 46 14.95 9.96 12.94
C LEU A 46 13.96 10.34 14.05
N VAL A 47 13.94 9.63 15.17
CA VAL A 47 13.13 10.03 16.33
C VAL A 47 13.65 11.34 16.91
N ARG A 48 14.97 11.47 17.13
CA ARG A 48 15.58 12.73 17.59
C ARG A 48 15.31 13.88 16.62
N LEU A 49 15.43 13.62 15.32
CA LEU A 49 15.12 14.61 14.30
C LEU A 49 13.66 15.11 14.40
N ALA A 50 12.70 14.22 14.63
CA ALA A 50 11.30 14.58 14.80
C ALA A 50 11.06 15.36 16.11
N GLU A 51 11.75 15.00 17.20
CA GLU A 51 11.68 15.72 18.49
C GLU A 51 12.25 17.15 18.37
N GLU A 52 13.35 17.33 17.62
CA GLU A 52 14.02 18.63 17.47
C GLU A 52 13.35 19.56 16.45
N LYS A 53 12.87 19.01 15.33
CA LYS A 53 12.39 19.80 14.18
C LYS A 53 10.90 19.60 13.87
N GLY A 54 10.22 18.82 14.69
CA GLY A 54 8.83 18.44 14.49
C GLY A 54 8.67 17.27 13.52
N ASP A 55 7.48 16.67 13.60
CA ASP A 55 7.05 15.50 12.84
C ASP A 55 7.21 15.64 11.31
N ASP A 56 7.11 16.86 10.77
CA ASP A 56 7.21 17.14 9.34
C ASP A 56 8.65 17.11 8.80
N ALA A 57 9.65 17.08 9.67
CA ALA A 57 11.03 16.81 9.28
C ALA A 57 11.20 15.39 8.71
N ILE A 58 10.27 14.47 9.00
CA ILE A 58 10.25 13.12 8.44
C ILE A 58 9.57 13.15 7.06
N THR A 59 10.32 13.63 6.07
CA THR A 59 9.88 13.69 4.66
C THR A 59 9.72 12.31 4.04
N ARG A 60 8.80 12.21 3.06
CA ARG A 60 8.53 11.00 2.28
C ARG A 60 9.77 10.60 1.47
N PRO A 61 10.19 9.33 1.49
CA PRO A 61 11.21 8.82 0.56
C PRO A 61 10.70 8.83 -0.89
N ASP A 62 11.57 9.09 -1.86
CA ASP A 62 11.20 9.12 -3.28
C ASP A 62 10.63 7.78 -3.78
N CYS A 63 11.15 6.67 -3.26
CA CYS A 63 10.68 5.32 -3.57
C CYS A 63 9.33 4.95 -2.91
N TRP A 64 8.81 5.80 -2.02
CA TRP A 64 7.55 5.55 -1.33
C TRP A 64 6.41 6.26 -2.05
N GLY A 65 5.36 5.51 -2.38
CA GLY A 65 4.18 6.02 -3.06
C GLY A 65 2.99 5.09 -2.95
N GLY A 66 1.98 5.34 -3.76
CA GLY A 66 0.80 4.47 -3.86
C GLY A 66 0.58 4.02 -5.30
N TYR A 67 -0.11 2.90 -5.45
CA TYR A 67 -0.55 2.39 -6.74
C TYR A 67 -2.06 2.28 -6.77
N ARG A 68 -2.64 2.52 -7.95
CA ARG A 68 -4.05 2.26 -8.24
C ARG A 68 -4.17 1.00 -9.10
N LEU A 69 -4.94 0.04 -8.61
CA LEU A 69 -5.43 -1.06 -9.43
C LEU A 69 -6.76 -0.63 -10.07
N ARG A 70 -6.80 -0.58 -11.39
CA ARG A 70 -8.03 -0.44 -12.16
C ARG A 70 -8.40 -1.84 -12.64
N PRO A 71 -9.37 -2.53 -12.00
CA PRO A 71 -9.75 -3.85 -12.46
C PRO A 71 -10.52 -3.71 -13.77
N ASP A 72 -10.25 -4.61 -14.70
CA ASP A 72 -11.13 -4.89 -15.85
C ASP A 72 -11.85 -6.23 -15.66
N TYR A 73 -11.57 -6.92 -14.56
CA TYR A 73 -12.21 -8.15 -14.12
C TYR A 73 -12.20 -8.21 -12.59
N PHE A 74 -13.31 -8.63 -11.99
CA PHE A 74 -13.34 -9.07 -10.59
C PHE A 74 -14.49 -10.06 -10.38
N GLU A 75 -14.35 -10.89 -9.35
CA GLU A 75 -15.28 -11.96 -9.05
C GLU A 75 -15.71 -11.89 -7.59
N PHE A 76 -17.00 -12.05 -7.35
CA PHE A 76 -17.54 -12.39 -6.05
C PHE A 76 -17.77 -13.89 -6.01
N TRP A 77 -17.02 -14.55 -5.13
CA TRP A 77 -17.18 -15.97 -4.84
C TRP A 77 -17.83 -16.11 -3.47
N GLN A 78 -18.91 -16.88 -3.38
CA GLN A 78 -19.59 -17.21 -2.13
C GLN A 78 -19.72 -18.73 -2.02
N GLY A 79 -19.12 -19.27 -0.95
CA GLY A 79 -19.17 -20.69 -0.65
C GLY A 79 -20.57 -21.12 -0.21
N GLN A 80 -20.94 -22.34 -0.57
CA GLN A 80 -22.21 -23.01 -0.25
C GLN A 80 -21.92 -24.41 0.30
N SER A 81 -22.73 -24.89 1.23
CA SER A 81 -22.52 -26.17 1.94
C SER A 81 -22.73 -27.40 1.05
N ASP A 82 -23.56 -27.27 0.01
CA ASP A 82 -23.87 -28.32 -0.97
C ASP A 82 -22.84 -28.41 -2.11
N ARG A 83 -21.77 -27.61 -2.04
CA ARG A 83 -20.69 -27.49 -3.04
C ARG A 83 -21.09 -26.81 -4.35
N ILE A 84 -22.29 -26.22 -4.42
CA ILE A 84 -22.75 -25.44 -5.57
C ILE A 84 -22.51 -23.95 -5.28
N HIS A 85 -21.24 -23.53 -5.36
CA HIS A 85 -20.82 -22.17 -5.02
C HIS A 85 -21.35 -21.12 -6.00
N ASP A 86 -21.65 -19.94 -5.46
CA ASP A 86 -22.00 -18.78 -6.27
C ASP A 86 -20.73 -18.10 -6.76
N ARG A 87 -20.63 -17.92 -8.08
CA ARG A 87 -19.53 -17.20 -8.73
C ARG A 87 -20.10 -16.16 -9.67
N ILE A 88 -20.07 -14.90 -9.25
CA ILE A 88 -20.56 -13.76 -10.01
C ILE A 88 -19.36 -12.93 -10.46
N VAL A 89 -19.18 -12.87 -11.78
CA VAL A 89 -18.07 -12.17 -12.43
C VAL A 89 -18.55 -10.87 -13.02
N PHE A 90 -17.75 -9.82 -12.82
CA PHE A 90 -17.86 -8.54 -13.51
C PHE A 90 -16.64 -8.43 -14.44
N GLU A 91 -16.89 -8.42 -15.74
CA GLU A 91 -15.86 -8.28 -16.77
C GLU A 91 -16.15 -7.04 -17.61
N LYS A 92 -15.12 -6.23 -17.84
CA LYS A 92 -15.25 -4.96 -18.55
C LYS A 92 -15.15 -5.18 -20.05
N SER A 93 -16.15 -4.72 -20.79
CA SER A 93 -16.17 -4.72 -22.25
C SER A 93 -16.33 -3.27 -22.74
N GLY A 94 -15.23 -2.66 -23.15
CA GLY A 94 -15.20 -1.21 -23.43
C GLY A 94 -15.50 -0.39 -22.17
N ASN A 95 -16.61 0.35 -22.18
CA ASN A 95 -17.08 1.17 -21.06
C ASN A 95 -18.19 0.51 -20.23
N GLU A 96 -18.62 -0.70 -20.60
CA GLU A 96 -19.69 -1.41 -19.92
C GLU A 96 -19.15 -2.58 -19.10
N TRP A 97 -19.89 -2.93 -18.04
CA TRP A 97 -19.64 -4.11 -17.24
C TRP A 97 -20.61 -5.22 -17.64
N ILE A 98 -20.05 -6.35 -18.08
CA ILE A 98 -20.81 -7.55 -18.35
C ILE A 98 -20.78 -8.42 -17.09
N ILE A 99 -21.96 -8.80 -16.62
CA ILE A 99 -22.12 -9.67 -15.46
C ILE A 99 -22.36 -11.11 -15.94
N LYS A 100 -21.58 -12.06 -15.43
CA LYS A 100 -21.67 -13.48 -15.77
C LYS A 100 -21.74 -14.32 -14.51
N ARG A 101 -22.41 -15.46 -14.59
CA ARG A 101 -22.34 -16.51 -13.57
C ARG A 101 -21.41 -17.61 -14.08
N LEU A 102 -20.44 -18.03 -13.25
CA LEU A 102 -19.55 -19.15 -13.56
C LEU A 102 -20.01 -20.40 -12.79
N SER A 103 -19.67 -21.57 -13.36
CA SER A 103 -19.76 -22.83 -12.62
C SER A 103 -18.85 -22.79 -11.39
N PRO A 104 -19.29 -23.31 -10.23
CA PRO A 104 -18.45 -23.46 -9.04
C PRO A 104 -17.20 -24.29 -9.30
#